data_AF-F2B251-F1
#
_entry.id   AF-F2B251-F1
#
_cell.length_a   1.000
_cell.length_b   1.000
_cell.length_c   1.000
_cell.angle_alpha   90.00
_cell.angle_beta   90.00
_cell.angle_gamma   90.00
#
_symmetry.space_group_name_H-M   'P 1'
#
loop_
_entity.id
_entity.type
_entity.pdbx_description
1 polymer ?
#
loop_
_entity_poly.entity_id
_entity_poly.type
_entity_poly.pdbx_seq_one_letter_code
_entity_poly.pdbx_strand_id
1 'polypeptide(L)'
;MWGRVIEIMTAVWLAVSPFVFGVQSDSTLLWADLGVALLICVLSGLSYWHPTRHAHLLILLVSIGLIVWGRFAVLPPTPAHQNHIVVGIFLLMIALIPNEASLPPRAWRKLPTGDECP
;
A
#
# COMPACT_ATOMS: atom_id res chain seq x y z
N MET A 1 -12.33 -6.10 0.97
CA MET A 1 -11.19 -5.17 0.84
C MET A 1 -9.85 -5.88 1.09
N TRP A 2 -9.62 -7.03 0.45
CA TRP A 2 -8.38 -7.79 0.64
C TRP A 2 -7.12 -6.96 0.34
N GLY A 3 -7.18 -6.06 -0.65
CA GLY A 3 -6.05 -5.16 -0.97
C GLY A 3 -5.60 -4.26 0.19
N ARG A 4 -6.52 -3.71 0.98
CA ARG A 4 -6.17 -2.83 2.11
C ARG A 4 -5.45 -3.60 3.22
N VAL A 5 -5.88 -4.83 3.48
CA VAL A 5 -5.23 -5.74 4.44
C VAL A 5 -3.80 -6.05 3.99
N ILE A 6 -3.61 -6.35 2.70
CA ILE A 6 -2.30 -6.64 2.13
C ILE A 6 -1.36 -5.44 2.27
N GLU A 7 -1.83 -4.22 2.02
CA GLU A 7 -1.00 -3.01 2.22
C GLU A 7 -0.56 -2.81 3.67
N ILE A 8 -1.45 -3.09 4.63
CA ILE A 8 -1.10 -3.01 6.06
C ILE A 8 -0.06 -4.08 6.39
N MET A 9 -0.22 -5.31 5.89
CA MET A 9 0.80 -6.36 6.08
C MET A 9 2.14 -5.95 5.47
N THR A 10 2.14 -5.32 4.30
CA THR A 10 3.34 -4.80 3.67
C THR A 10 3.96 -3.63 4.44
N ALA A 11 3.15 -2.75 5.04
CA ALA A 11 3.64 -1.70 5.92
C ALA A 11 4.30 -2.27 7.19
N VAL A 12 3.70 -3.30 7.79
CA VAL A 12 4.30 -4.03 8.92
C VAL A 12 5.62 -4.67 8.51
N TRP A 13 5.68 -5.30 7.33
CA TRP A 13 6.94 -5.81 6.78
C TRP A 13 7.99 -4.70 6.63
N LEU A 14 7.62 -3.56 6.05
CA LEU A 14 8.54 -2.43 5.87
C LEU A 14 9.10 -1.94 7.22
N ALA A 15 8.26 -1.83 8.26
CA ALA A 15 8.68 -1.43 9.59
C ALA A 15 9.65 -2.43 10.27
N VAL A 16 9.50 -3.74 9.98
CA VAL A 16 10.37 -4.79 10.54
C VAL A 16 11.65 -5.00 9.71
N SER A 17 11.61 -4.67 8.43
CA SER A 17 12.72 -4.96 7.50
C SER A 17 14.08 -4.37 7.90
N PRO A 18 14.22 -3.19 8.55
CA PRO A 18 15.50 -2.69 9.03
C PRO A 18 16.23 -3.65 9.97
N PHE A 19 15.49 -4.36 10.82
CA PHE A 19 16.05 -5.32 11.78
C PHE A 19 16.47 -6.63 11.11
N VAL A 20 15.76 -7.02 10.04
CA VAL A 20 16.11 -8.20 9.24
C VAL A 20 17.39 -7.96 8.43
N PHE A 21 17.53 -6.77 7.86
CA PHE A 21 18.71 -6.38 7.08
C PHE A 21 19.86 -5.84 7.93
N GLY A 22 19.70 -5.71 9.24
CA GLY A 22 20.75 -5.24 10.15
C GLY A 22 21.10 -3.76 10.01
N VAL A 23 20.19 -2.94 9.49
CA VAL A 23 20.39 -1.50 9.20
C VAL A 23 19.77 -0.58 10.26
N GLN A 24 19.33 -1.12 11.40
CA GLN A 24 18.72 -0.35 12.49
C GLN A 24 19.65 0.71 13.13
N SER A 25 20.96 0.61 12.94
CA SER A 25 21.91 1.63 13.39
C SER A 25 21.95 2.87 12.48
N ASP A 26 21.49 2.75 11.23
CA ASP A 26 21.28 3.89 10.35
C ASP A 26 19.95 4.56 10.73
N SER A 27 20.06 5.64 11.51
CA SER A 27 18.89 6.38 12.01
C SER A 27 18.05 6.94 10.86
N THR A 28 18.67 7.36 9.75
CA THR A 28 17.94 7.96 8.63
C THR A 28 17.06 6.92 7.95
N LEU A 29 17.64 5.75 7.66
CA LEU A 29 16.92 4.66 7.02
C LEU A 29 15.82 4.10 7.94
N LEU A 30 16.13 3.88 9.23
CA LEU A 30 15.16 3.38 10.20
C LEU A 30 13.94 4.31 10.33
N TRP A 31 14.17 5.61 10.55
CA TRP A 31 13.06 6.56 10.73
C TRP A 31 12.26 6.77 9.45
N ALA A 32 12.90 6.72 8.29
CA ALA A 32 12.21 6.78 7.02
C ALA A 32 11.33 5.54 6.79
N ASP A 33 11.82 4.33 7.05
CA ASP A 33 11.05 3.10 6.91
C ASP A 33 9.85 3.07 7.86
N LEU A 34 10.04 3.47 9.12
CA LEU A 34 8.96 3.58 10.10
C LEU A 34 7.93 4.66 9.70
N GLY A 35 8.41 5.81 9.20
CA GLY A 35 7.55 6.90 8.75
C GLY A 35 6.71 6.51 7.52
N VAL A 36 7.32 5.85 6.54
CA VAL A 36 6.64 5.36 5.35
C VAL A 36 5.67 4.23 5.70
N ALA A 37 6.06 3.29 6.57
CA ALA A 37 5.17 2.24 7.05
C ALA A 37 3.94 2.82 7.75
N LEU A 38 4.13 3.79 8.65
CA LEU A 38 3.03 4.48 9.32
C LEU A 38 2.12 5.19 8.30
N LEU A 39 2.70 5.89 7.33
CA LEU A 39 1.95 6.58 6.28
C LEU A 39 1.08 5.58 5.49
N ILE A 40 1.62 4.44 5.07
CA ILE A 40 0.87 3.40 4.35
C ILE A 40 -0.26 2.84 5.23
N CYS A 41 0.02 2.52 6.50
CA CYS A 41 -0.98 2.05 7.44
C CYS A 41 -2.13 3.06 7.61
N VAL A 42 -1.82 4.34 7.77
CA VAL A 42 -2.82 5.41 7.92
C VAL A 42 -3.64 5.57 6.65
N LEU A 43 -3.01 5.63 5.47
CA LEU A 43 -3.72 5.78 4.20
C LEU A 43 -4.62 4.58 3.89
N SER A 44 -4.15 3.36 4.17
CA SER A 44 -4.93 2.13 4.03
C SER A 44 -6.09 2.11 5.03
N GLY A 45 -5.85 2.46 6.30
CA GLY A 45 -6.89 2.57 7.33
C GLY A 45 -7.97 3.61 7.01
N LEU A 46 -7.57 4.81 6.59
CA LEU A 46 -8.50 5.88 6.20
C LEU A 46 -9.35 5.49 4.99
N SER A 47 -8.86 4.60 4.13
CA SER A 47 -9.62 4.15 2.96
C SER A 47 -10.88 3.34 3.30
N TYR A 48 -11.00 2.83 4.53
CA TYR A 48 -12.22 2.17 5.02
C TYR A 48 -13.37 3.15 5.24
N TRP A 49 -13.06 4.42 5.52
CA TRP A 49 -14.08 5.43 5.74
C TRP A 49 -14.57 5.99 4.39
N HIS A 50 -15.90 6.04 4.21
CA HIS A 50 -16.56 6.49 2.98
C HIS A 50 -16.05 7.81 2.36
N PRO A 51 -15.82 8.93 3.09
CA PRO A 51 -15.33 10.17 2.50
C PRO A 51 -13.89 10.05 2.01
N THR A 52 -13.06 9.25 2.67
CA THR A 52 -11.63 9.06 2.36
C THR A 52 -11.35 7.75 1.63
N ARG A 53 -12.35 7.13 1.00
CA ARG A 53 -12.21 5.84 0.30
C ARG A 53 -11.10 5.81 -0.77
N HIS A 54 -10.76 6.98 -1.32
CA HIS A 54 -9.71 7.14 -2.33
C HIS A 54 -8.32 7.44 -1.74
N ALA A 55 -8.18 7.55 -0.41
CA ALA A 55 -6.90 7.82 0.25
C ALA A 55 -5.82 6.80 -0.12
N HIS A 56 -6.23 5.56 -0.38
CA HIS A 56 -5.30 4.52 -0.81
C HIS A 56 -4.58 4.82 -2.14
N LEU A 57 -5.14 5.65 -3.01
CA LEU A 57 -4.47 6.02 -4.26
C LEU A 57 -3.18 6.82 -4.00
N LEU A 58 -3.06 7.47 -2.84
CA LEU A 58 -1.80 8.12 -2.44
C LEU A 58 -0.68 7.10 -2.18
N ILE A 59 -1.02 5.84 -1.90
CA ILE A 59 -0.04 4.75 -1.78
C ILE A 59 0.65 4.50 -3.13
N LEU A 60 0.02 4.82 -4.27
CA LEU A 60 0.70 4.77 -5.58
C LEU A 60 1.90 5.73 -5.61
N LEU A 61 1.75 6.94 -5.09
CA LEU A 61 2.84 7.92 -5.03
C LEU A 61 3.94 7.47 -4.10
N VAL A 62 3.58 6.93 -2.92
CA VAL A 62 4.54 6.34 -1.97
C VAL A 62 5.30 5.18 -2.60
N SER A 63 4.60 4.33 -3.34
CA SER A 63 5.17 3.16 -4.02
C SER A 63 6.20 3.55 -5.07
N ILE A 64 5.87 4.53 -5.92
CA ILE A 64 6.81 5.09 -6.90
C ILE A 64 8.02 5.70 -6.19
N GLY A 65 7.78 6.45 -5.10
CA GLY A 65 8.83 7.03 -4.28
C GLY A 65 9.81 5.98 -3.74
N LEU A 66 9.30 4.87 -3.20
CA LEU A 66 10.12 3.74 -2.72
C LEU A 66 10.95 3.10 -3.83
N ILE A 67 10.37 2.90 -5.02
CA ILE A 67 11.09 2.34 -6.17
C ILE A 67 12.22 3.26 -6.62
N VAL A 68 11.93 4.55 -6.79
CA VAL A 68 12.91 5.56 -7.22
C VAL A 68 14.01 5.68 -6.18
N TRP A 69 13.64 5.78 -4.89
CA TRP A 69 14.62 5.90 -3.83
C TRP A 69 15.50 4.66 -3.72
N GLY A 70 14.91 3.46 -3.65
CA GLY A 70 15.65 2.20 -3.63
C GLY A 70 16.59 2.02 -4.83
N ARG A 71 16.20 2.52 -6.01
CA ARG A 71 17.01 2.40 -7.23
C ARG A 71 18.17 3.40 -7.30
N PHE A 72 18.01 4.61 -6.77
CA PHE A 72 18.95 5.72 -7.01
C PHE A 72 19.70 6.20 -5.77
N ALA A 73 19.36 5.77 -4.56
CA ALA A 73 20.05 6.18 -3.33
C ALA A 73 21.54 5.81 -3.31
N VAL A 74 21.85 4.56 -3.69
CA VAL A 74 23.18 3.96 -3.63
C VAL A 74 23.36 3.02 -4.81
N LEU A 75 24.52 3.08 -5.47
CA LEU A 75 24.89 2.18 -6.56
C LEU A 75 26.15 1.38 -6.18
N PRO A 76 26.10 0.03 -6.17
CA PRO A 76 24.91 -0.81 -6.40
C PRO A 76 23.90 -0.74 -5.22
N PRO A 77 22.60 -0.98 -5.47
CA PRO A 77 21.60 -0.94 -4.39
C PRO A 77 21.90 -1.98 -3.31
N THR A 78 21.95 -1.54 -2.06
CA THR A 78 22.11 -2.44 -0.91
C THR A 78 20.88 -3.33 -0.73
N PRO A 79 20.97 -4.46 0.02
CA PRO A 79 19.81 -5.32 0.25
C PRO A 79 18.57 -4.60 0.80
N ALA A 80 18.76 -3.61 1.69
CA ALA A 80 17.67 -2.77 2.20
C ALA A 80 17.00 -1.95 1.07
N HIS A 81 17.79 -1.33 0.19
CA HIS A 81 17.26 -0.59 -0.95
C HIS A 81 16.63 -1.49 -2.02
N GLN A 82 17.12 -2.72 -2.20
CA GLN A 82 16.44 -3.73 -3.04
C GLN A 82 15.08 -4.11 -2.45
N ASN A 83 14.97 -4.24 -1.13
CA ASN A 83 13.70 -4.44 -0.44
C ASN A 83 12.72 -3.28 -0.69
N HIS A 84 13.18 -2.02 -0.65
CA HIS A 84 12.32 -0.87 -0.98
C HIS A 84 11.75 -0.95 -2.40
N ILE A 85 12.55 -1.38 -3.38
CA ILE A 85 12.09 -1.58 -4.76
C ILE A 85 11.00 -2.66 -4.81
N VAL A 86 11.23 -3.82 -4.20
CA VAL A 86 10.27 -4.94 -4.20
C VAL A 86 8.96 -4.56 -3.49
N VAL A 87 9.07 -3.94 -2.31
CA VAL A 87 7.91 -3.44 -1.55
C VAL A 87 7.14 -2.41 -2.37
N GLY A 88 7.84 -1.47 -3.01
CA GLY A 88 7.21 -0.46 -3.85
C GLY A 88 6.47 -1.07 -5.06
N ILE A 89 7.07 -2.04 -5.75
CA ILE A 89 6.39 -2.74 -6.86
C ILE A 89 5.15 -3.48 -6.37
N PHE A 90 5.25 -4.16 -5.24
CA PHE A 90 4.13 -4.91 -4.67
C PHE A 90 2.97 -3.98 -4.28
N LEU A 91 3.27 -2.87 -3.61
CA LEU A 91 2.27 -1.86 -3.25
C LEU A 91 1.66 -1.21 -4.49
N LEU A 92 2.45 -0.93 -5.53
CA LEU A 92 1.96 -0.35 -6.79
C LEU A 92 0.88 -1.24 -7.43
N MET A 93 1.08 -2.55 -7.44
CA MET A 93 0.13 -3.52 -7.98
C MET A 93 -1.18 -3.55 -7.17
N ILE A 94 -1.09 -3.49 -5.85
CA ILE A 94 -2.25 -3.64 -4.95
C ILE A 94 -3.03 -2.32 -4.78
N ALA A 95 -2.34 -1.18 -4.77
CA ALA A 95 -2.96 0.13 -4.61
C ALA A 95 -3.89 0.50 -5.78
N LEU A 96 -3.74 -0.13 -6.95
CA LEU A 96 -4.65 0.04 -8.08
C LEU A 96 -6.01 -0.66 -7.86
N ILE A 97 -6.07 -1.68 -6.99
CA ILE A 97 -7.27 -2.49 -6.78
C ILE A 97 -8.33 -1.67 -6.01
N PRO A 98 -9.52 -1.42 -6.60
CA PRO A 98 -10.55 -0.63 -5.94
C PRO A 98 -11.05 -1.26 -4.64
N ASN A 99 -11.46 -0.41 -3.71
CA ASN A 99 -12.04 -0.83 -2.43
C ASN A 99 -13.28 -1.73 -2.57
N GLU A 100 -14.09 -1.49 -3.59
CA GLU A 100 -15.30 -2.25 -3.88
C GLU A 100 -15.05 -3.53 -4.70
N ALA A 101 -13.80 -3.93 -4.97
CA ALA A 101 -13.50 -5.09 -5.81
C ALA A 101 -14.03 -6.43 -5.26
N SER A 102 -14.33 -6.49 -3.95
CA SER A 102 -14.97 -7.65 -3.31
C SER A 102 -16.50 -7.64 -3.38
N LEU A 103 -17.11 -6.57 -3.89
CA LEU A 103 -18.56 -6.41 -4.00
C LEU A 103 -19.02 -6.76 -5.42
N PRO A 104 -20.27 -7.24 -5.59
CA PRO A 104 -20.82 -7.44 -6.91
C PRO A 104 -20.85 -6.11 -7.71
N PRO A 105 -20.81 -6.19 -9.05
CA PRO A 105 -20.93 -5.03 -9.93
C PRO A 105 -22.12 -4.15 -9.53
N ARG A 106 -21.96 -2.83 -9.62
CA ARG A 106 -23.01 -1.87 -9.23
C ARG A 106 -24.34 -2.11 -9.96
N ALA A 107 -24.29 -2.60 -11.20
CA ALA A 107 -25.47 -2.95 -11.98
C ALA A 107 -26.29 -4.09 -11.33
N TRP A 108 -25.63 -5.09 -10.74
CA TRP A 108 -26.29 -6.25 -10.11
C TRP A 108 -26.83 -5.92 -8.71
N ARG A 109 -26.37 -4.81 -8.10
CA ARG A 109 -26.86 -4.33 -6.81
C ARG A 109 -28.19 -3.59 -6.89
N LYS A 110 -28.58 -3.14 -8.09
CA LYS A 110 -29.90 -2.57 -8.33
C LYS A 110 -30.88 -3.73 -8.54
N LEU A 111 -31.48 -4.23 -7.47
CA LEU A 111 -32.63 -5.13 -7.59
C LEU A 111 -33.73 -4.40 -8.40
N PRO A 112 -34.46 -5.09 -9.30
CA PRO A 112 -35.72 -4.57 -9.81
C PRO A 112 -36.61 -4.28 -8.61
N THR A 113 -37.03 -3.03 -8.42
CA THR A 113 -38.19 -2.73 -7.58
C THR A 113 -39.35 -3.52 -8.17
N GLY A 114 -40.06 -4.29 -7.34
CA GLY A 114 -40.95 -5.41 -7.73
C GLY A 114 -42.17 -5.12 -8.61
N ASP A 115 -42.15 -4.06 -9.42
CA ASP A 115 -43.19 -3.73 -10.42
C ASP A 115 -42.88 -4.31 -11.82
N GLU A 116 -41.71 -4.94 -12.01
CA GLU A 116 -41.31 -5.58 -13.26
C GLU A 116 -41.27 -7.12 -13.11
N CYS A 117 -42.43 -7.73 -12.84
CA CYS A 117 -42.64 -9.16 -12.99
C CYS A 117 -43.77 -9.36 -14.02
N PRO A 118 -43.49 -9.89 -15.24
CA PRO A 118 -44.55 -10.23 -16.20
C PRO A 118 -45.39 -11.41 -15.75
#